data_AF-D8SB23-F1
#
_entry.id   AF-D8SB23-F1
#
_cell.length_a   1.000
_cell.length_b   1.000
_cell.length_c   1.000
_cell.angle_alpha   90.00
_cell.angle_beta   90.00
_cell.angle_gamma   90.00
#
_symmetry.space_group_name_H-M   'P 1'
#
loop_
_entity.id
_entity.type
_entity.pdbx_description
1 polymer ?
#
loop_
_entity_poly.entity_id
_entity_poly.type
_entity_poly.pdbx_seq_one_letter_code
_entity_poly.pdbx_strand_id
1 'polypeptide(L)'
;MVSVHKVTSGSTSALLASIMLPHLRHGFIPTRVPWSETFTLQIAPTSNVVPIVKKLWPDGNSELSSTIMDYGNELHCLGVKILELLAESLDLDQDFFSKNFKSKHSAGMRMNFYPPCPQPSMALGLGAHADPNCLKMLDQDDVGASRPKRTTNG
;
A
#
# COMPACT_ATOMS: atom_id res chain seq x y z
N MET A 1 -5.85 -4.43 -10.46
CA MET A 1 -4.75 -3.71 -9.80
C MET A 1 -4.03 -4.67 -8.87
N VAL A 2 -2.70 -4.79 -8.98
CA VAL A 2 -1.86 -5.43 -7.95
C VAL A 2 -1.37 -4.31 -7.06
N SER A 3 -1.74 -4.34 -5.77
CA SER A 3 -1.29 -3.34 -4.81
C SER A 3 -0.36 -3.94 -3.79
N VAL A 4 0.80 -3.30 -3.64
CA VAL A 4 1.85 -3.69 -2.70
C VAL A 4 1.73 -2.79 -1.49
N HIS A 5 1.64 -3.37 -0.31
CA HIS A 5 1.65 -2.60 0.91
C HIS A 5 2.86 -2.95 1.76
N LYS A 6 3.71 -1.96 2.05
CA LYS A 6 4.71 -2.10 3.12
C LYS A 6 4.19 -1.43 4.36
N VAL A 7 4.11 -2.18 5.45
CA VAL A 7 3.65 -1.70 6.74
C VAL A 7 4.82 -1.69 7.71
N THR A 8 5.12 -0.53 8.27
CA THR A 8 6.14 -0.39 9.32
C THR A 8 5.58 0.33 10.53
N SER A 9 5.96 -0.16 11.70
CA SER A 9 5.78 0.47 13.00
C SER A 9 7.16 0.82 13.56
N GLY A 10 7.28 1.92 14.31
CA GLY A 10 8.58 2.37 14.80
C GLY A 10 8.47 3.22 16.07
N SER A 11 9.50 3.14 16.92
CA SER A 11 9.69 3.99 18.10
C SER A 11 10.76 5.04 17.81
N THR A 12 10.52 5.99 16.89
CA THR A 12 11.43 7.13 16.68
C THR A 12 10.70 8.41 16.25
N SER A 13 11.35 9.53 16.58
CA SER A 13 10.85 10.90 16.77
C SER A 13 10.29 11.61 15.53
N ALA A 14 9.27 12.44 15.80
CA ALA A 14 8.57 13.38 14.93
C ALA A 14 9.48 14.35 14.14
N LEU A 15 9.84 13.98 12.90
CA LEU A 15 10.50 14.90 11.96
C LEU A 15 9.62 15.31 10.77
N LEU A 16 8.56 14.56 10.44
CA LEU A 16 7.66 14.90 9.33
C LEU A 16 6.41 15.70 9.75
N ALA A 17 6.02 15.65 11.03
CA ALA A 17 4.85 16.37 11.53
C ALA A 17 4.96 17.90 11.40
N SER A 18 6.19 18.46 11.44
CA SER A 18 6.40 19.91 11.43
C SER A 18 6.18 20.60 10.08
N ILE A 19 6.15 19.86 8.96
CA ILE A 19 6.05 20.46 7.61
C ILE A 19 4.60 20.71 7.17
N MET A 20 3.62 19.98 7.72
CA MET A 20 2.22 20.03 7.26
C MET A 20 1.28 20.92 8.10
N LEU A 21 1.74 21.44 9.24
CA LEU A 21 0.87 22.10 10.22
C LEU A 21 0.44 23.56 9.96
N PRO A 22 1.08 24.40 9.10
CA PRO A 22 0.61 25.80 8.99
C PRO A 22 -0.56 26.07 8.01
N HIS A 23 -0.93 25.14 7.12
CA HIS A 23 -1.77 25.49 5.96
C HIS A 23 -3.23 25.00 5.95
N LEU A 24 -3.74 24.36 7.00
CA LEU A 24 -5.15 23.98 7.06
C LEU A 24 -5.95 24.99 7.91
N ARG A 25 -6.22 26.18 7.34
CA ARG A 25 -7.28 27.06 7.81
C ARG A 25 -8.50 26.89 6.90
N HIS A 26 -9.59 26.43 7.50
CA HIS A 26 -10.97 26.34 6.98
C HIS A 26 -11.28 25.27 5.92
N GLY A 27 -12.02 24.23 6.33
CA GLY A 27 -12.79 23.38 5.44
C GLY A 27 -12.69 21.89 5.75
N PHE A 28 -13.70 21.35 6.44
CA PHE A 28 -14.01 19.92 6.60
C PHE A 28 -12.91 19.03 7.22
N ILE A 29 -12.95 18.86 8.55
CA ILE A 29 -12.20 17.79 9.22
C ILE A 29 -13.08 16.52 9.16
N PRO A 30 -12.71 15.47 8.39
CA PRO A 30 -13.42 14.20 8.45
C PRO A 30 -13.34 13.67 9.89
N THR A 31 -14.47 13.25 10.44
CA THR A 31 -14.64 12.94 11.88
C THR A 31 -13.82 11.75 12.39
N ARG A 32 -13.06 11.06 11.51
CA ARG A 32 -12.10 9.99 11.86
C ARG A 32 -10.95 9.97 10.86
N VAL A 33 -9.80 10.55 11.23
CA VAL A 33 -8.56 10.47 10.46
C VAL A 33 -7.83 9.17 10.86
N PRO A 34 -7.32 8.37 9.89
CA PRO A 34 -6.54 7.17 10.22
C PRO A 34 -5.26 7.53 10.99
N TRP A 35 -4.91 6.72 11.99
CA TRP A 35 -3.65 6.84 12.73
C TRP A 35 -2.50 6.23 11.93
N SER A 36 -2.21 6.80 10.76
CA SER A 36 -1.19 6.32 9.84
C SER A 36 -0.68 7.43 8.94
N GLU A 37 0.60 7.40 8.63
CA GLU A 37 1.16 8.12 7.50
C GLU A 37 1.14 7.19 6.28
N THR A 38 0.74 7.71 5.11
CA THR A 38 0.63 6.91 3.89
C THR A 38 1.38 7.59 2.76
N PHE A 39 2.17 6.80 2.03
CA PHE A 39 2.83 7.22 0.82
C PHE A 39 2.48 6.26 -0.31
N THR A 40 1.96 6.77 -1.43
CA THR A 40 1.44 5.95 -2.53
C THR A 40 2.14 6.29 -3.84
N LEU A 41 2.57 5.26 -4.55
CA LEU A 41 3.28 5.31 -5.82
C LEU A 41 2.54 4.47 -6.86
N GLN A 42 2.53 4.95 -8.08
CA GLN A 42 2.05 4.21 -9.24
C GLN A 42 3.26 3.62 -9.95
N ILE A 43 3.24 2.31 -10.15
CA ILE A 43 4.29 1.56 -10.86
C ILE A 43 3.91 1.40 -12.34
N ALA A 44 2.64 1.10 -12.61
CA ALA A 44 2.11 0.88 -13.95
C ALA A 44 0.67 1.43 -14.09
N PRO A 45 0.23 1.85 -15.29
CA PRO A 45 0.92 1.71 -16.58
C PRO A 45 2.04 2.74 -16.80
N THR A 46 1.91 3.94 -16.25
CA THR A 46 2.96 4.98 -16.27
C THR A 46 3.48 5.15 -14.86
N SER A 47 4.77 4.86 -14.63
CA SER A 47 5.38 5.01 -13.32
C SER A 47 5.52 6.48 -12.93
N ASN A 48 5.17 6.80 -11.69
CA ASN A 48 5.44 8.11 -11.08
C ASN A 48 6.52 8.05 -10.00
N VAL A 49 7.20 6.90 -9.83
CA VAL A 49 8.21 6.67 -8.79
C VAL A 49 9.36 7.68 -8.90
N VAL A 50 10.04 7.74 -10.04
CA VAL A 50 11.19 8.64 -10.24
C VAL A 50 10.81 10.12 -10.08
N PRO A 51 9.72 10.62 -10.70
CA PRO A 51 9.28 11.99 -10.49
C PRO A 51 9.00 12.34 -9.02
N ILE A 52 8.35 11.44 -8.27
CA ILE A 52 8.03 11.69 -6.86
C ILE A 52 9.29 11.64 -6.01
N VAL A 53 10.16 10.64 -6.19
CA VAL A 53 11.41 10.54 -5.43
C VAL A 53 12.31 11.75 -5.68
N LYS A 54 12.45 12.21 -6.93
CA LYS A 54 13.20 13.43 -7.26
C LYS A 54 12.62 14.68 -6.60
N LYS A 55 11.29 14.75 -6.45
CA LYS A 55 10.62 15.88 -5.77
C LYS A 55 10.86 15.88 -4.26
N LEU A 56 10.93 14.70 -3.64
CA LEU A 56 11.09 14.55 -2.19
C LEU A 56 12.56 14.58 -1.74
N TRP A 57 13.48 14.12 -2.61
CA TRP A 57 14.93 14.13 -2.38
C TRP A 57 15.61 14.92 -3.52
N PRO A 58 15.81 16.25 -3.36
CA PRO A 58 16.40 17.11 -4.38
C PRO A 58 17.83 16.71 -4.78
N ASP A 59 18.61 16.18 -3.83
CA ASP A 59 19.95 15.65 -4.06
C ASP A 59 19.94 14.27 -4.75
N GLY A 60 18.74 13.73 -4.99
CA GLY A 60 18.51 12.42 -5.59
C GLY A 60 18.42 11.30 -4.56
N ASN A 61 17.71 10.25 -4.95
CA ASN A 61 17.73 8.95 -4.29
C ASN A 61 17.41 7.86 -5.34
N SER A 62 18.37 7.65 -6.25
CA SER A 62 18.22 6.70 -7.35
C SER A 62 18.05 5.27 -6.85
N GLU A 63 18.74 4.90 -5.77
CA GLU A 63 18.64 3.59 -5.11
C GLU A 63 17.22 3.31 -4.61
N LEU A 64 16.56 4.29 -3.96
CA LEU A 64 15.17 4.13 -3.56
C LEU A 64 14.25 3.91 -4.76
N SER A 65 14.45 4.71 -5.82
CA SER A 65 13.63 4.60 -7.02
C SER A 65 13.79 3.24 -7.70
N SER A 66 15.03 2.77 -7.87
CA SER A 66 15.31 1.46 -8.47
C SER A 66 14.75 0.33 -7.62
N THR A 67 15.01 0.35 -6.30
CA THR A 67 14.51 -0.67 -5.36
C THR A 67 12.99 -0.78 -5.40
N ILE A 68 12.28 0.35 -5.43
CA ILE A 68 10.81 0.38 -5.52
C ILE A 68 10.32 -0.23 -6.85
N MET A 69 10.97 0.11 -7.96
CA MET A 69 10.61 -0.40 -9.28
C MET A 69 10.88 -1.91 -9.39
N ASP A 70 12.04 -2.37 -8.93
CA ASP A 70 12.44 -3.77 -8.95
C ASP A 70 11.50 -4.61 -8.08
N TYR A 71 11.24 -4.15 -6.85
CA TYR A 71 10.29 -4.81 -5.95
C TYR A 71 8.87 -4.85 -6.55
N GLY A 72 8.43 -3.75 -7.17
CA GLY A 72 7.15 -3.68 -7.86
C GLY A 72 7.02 -4.67 -9.02
N ASN A 73 8.09 -4.85 -9.79
CA ASN A 73 8.15 -5.80 -10.90
C ASN A 73 8.12 -7.26 -10.42
N GLU A 74 8.92 -7.60 -9.40
CA GLU A 74 8.92 -8.95 -8.82
C GLU A 74 7.55 -9.32 -8.27
N LEU A 75 6.88 -8.38 -7.60
CA LEU A 75 5.53 -8.59 -7.11
C LEU A 75 4.49 -8.67 -8.24
N HIS A 76 4.66 -7.94 -9.34
CA HIS A 76 3.79 -8.13 -10.49
C HIS A 76 3.90 -9.57 -11.05
N CYS A 77 5.12 -10.07 -11.24
CA CYS A 77 5.39 -11.43 -11.69
C CYS A 77 4.82 -12.49 -10.74
N LEU A 78 4.98 -12.29 -9.43
CA LEU A 78 4.38 -13.16 -8.41
C LEU A 78 2.85 -13.12 -8.46
N GLY A 79 2.26 -11.93 -8.59
CA GLY A 79 0.82 -11.77 -8.66
C GLY A 79 0.20 -12.46 -9.86
N VAL A 80 0.87 -12.43 -11.02
CA VAL A 80 0.46 -13.19 -12.21
C VAL A 80 0.44 -14.69 -11.91
N LYS A 81 1.51 -15.24 -11.33
CA LYS A 81 1.59 -16.67 -10.96
C LYS A 81 0.50 -17.07 -9.98
N ILE A 82 0.22 -16.24 -8.96
CA ILE A 82 -0.86 -16.50 -7.99
C ILE A 82 -2.22 -16.57 -8.70
N LEU A 83 -2.49 -15.63 -9.61
CA LEU A 83 -3.75 -15.62 -10.37
C LEU A 83 -3.89 -16.85 -11.27
N GLU A 84 -2.80 -17.35 -11.84
CA GLU A 84 -2.80 -18.56 -12.66
C GLU A 84 -3.09 -19.81 -11.81
N LEU A 85 -2.42 -19.95 -10.66
CA LEU A 85 -2.68 -21.04 -9.70
C LEU A 85 -4.12 -21.01 -9.16
N LEU A 86 -4.68 -19.81 -8.93
CA LEU A 86 -6.07 -19.65 -8.52
C LEU A 86 -7.04 -20.10 -9.62
N ALA A 87 -6.76 -19.81 -10.88
CA ALA A 87 -7.57 -20.26 -12.00
C ALA A 87 -7.58 -21.79 -12.09
N GLU A 88 -6.41 -22.42 -12.00
CA GLU A 88 -6.27 -23.88 -11.99
C GLU A 88 -7.04 -24.52 -10.82
N SER A 89 -6.98 -23.93 -9.61
CA SER A 89 -7.71 -24.44 -8.44
C SER A 89 -9.24 -24.39 -8.57
N LEU A 90 -9.74 -23.63 -9.54
CA LEU A 90 -11.16 -23.46 -9.85
C LEU A 90 -11.56 -24.22 -11.12
N ASP A 91 -10.70 -25.10 -11.65
CA ASP A 91 -10.87 -25.80 -12.92
C ASP A 91 -11.13 -24.85 -14.12
N LEU A 92 -10.49 -23.68 -14.12
CA LEU A 92 -10.50 -22.72 -15.21
C LEU A 92 -9.21 -22.79 -16.02
N ASP A 93 -9.23 -22.24 -17.24
CA ASP A 93 -8.01 -22.05 -18.03
C ASP A 93 -6.96 -21.28 -17.20
N GLN A 94 -5.70 -21.74 -17.22
CA GLN A 94 -4.62 -21.16 -16.42
C GLN A 94 -4.55 -19.63 -16.56
N ASP A 95 -4.74 -19.09 -17.76
CA ASP A 95 -4.64 -17.66 -18.01
C ASP A 95 -5.96 -16.87 -17.80
N PHE A 96 -7.01 -17.52 -17.29
CA PHE A 96 -8.37 -16.97 -17.19
C PHE A 96 -8.38 -15.58 -16.51
N PHE A 97 -7.67 -15.44 -15.40
CA PHE A 97 -7.49 -14.15 -14.74
C PHE A 97 -6.31 -13.37 -15.31
N SER A 98 -5.14 -14.02 -15.48
CA SER A 98 -3.87 -13.35 -15.79
C SER A 98 -3.85 -12.64 -17.14
N LYS A 99 -4.62 -13.11 -18.12
CA LYS A 99 -4.76 -12.46 -19.44
C LYS A 99 -5.20 -11.00 -19.38
N ASN A 100 -5.99 -10.64 -18.36
CA ASN A 100 -6.44 -9.26 -18.15
C ASN A 100 -5.32 -8.31 -17.67
N PHE A 101 -4.20 -8.86 -17.19
CA PHE A 101 -3.07 -8.10 -16.65
C PHE A 101 -1.89 -8.02 -17.62
N LYS A 102 -1.88 -8.82 -18.70
CA LYS A 102 -0.80 -8.80 -19.70
C LYS A 102 -0.76 -7.49 -20.50
N SER A 103 -1.91 -6.91 -20.86
CA SER A 103 -1.99 -5.72 -21.74
C SER A 103 -2.48 -4.43 -21.06
N LYS A 104 -3.19 -4.54 -19.93
CA LYS A 104 -3.81 -3.41 -19.21
C LYS A 104 -3.63 -3.54 -17.69
N HIS A 105 -2.42 -3.83 -17.22
CA HIS A 105 -2.19 -3.85 -15.78
C HIS A 105 -2.07 -2.44 -15.22
N SER A 106 -2.71 -2.27 -14.07
CA SER A 106 -2.44 -1.18 -13.14
C SER A 106 -1.78 -1.80 -11.91
N ALA A 107 -0.66 -1.22 -11.49
CA ALA A 107 0.07 -1.63 -10.32
C ALA A 107 0.48 -0.40 -9.51
N GLY A 108 0.30 -0.49 -8.19
CA GLY A 108 0.62 0.60 -7.28
C GLY A 108 1.20 0.06 -5.99
N MET A 109 2.03 0.87 -5.34
CA MET A 109 2.57 0.56 -4.03
C MET A 109 2.12 1.61 -3.02
N ARG A 110 1.70 1.16 -1.85
CA ARG A 110 1.27 2.00 -0.75
C ARG A 110 2.07 1.63 0.50
N MET A 111 2.94 2.51 0.93
CA MET A 111 3.67 2.37 2.18
C MET A 111 2.86 3.03 3.28
N ASN A 112 2.57 2.29 4.35
CA ASN A 112 1.87 2.78 5.52
C ASN A 112 2.81 2.73 6.73
N PHE A 113 2.99 3.86 7.39
CA PHE A 113 3.69 3.95 8.66
C PHE A 113 2.69 4.20 9.79
N TYR A 114 2.72 3.37 10.82
CA TYR A 114 1.83 3.48 11.99
C TYR A 114 2.64 3.92 13.21
N PRO A 115 2.65 5.22 13.56
CA PRO A 115 3.37 5.67 14.74
C PRO A 115 2.72 5.14 16.03
N PRO A 116 3.45 5.07 17.15
CA PRO A 116 2.90 4.65 18.44
C PRO A 116 1.70 5.53 18.81
N CYS A 117 0.59 4.90 19.18
CA CYS A 117 -0.63 5.62 19.55
C CYS A 117 -0.73 5.72 21.07
N PRO A 118 -0.89 6.93 21.64
CA PRO A 118 -1.06 7.09 23.09
C PRO A 118 -2.41 6.56 23.60
N GLN A 119 -3.42 6.44 22.73
CA GLN A 119 -4.76 5.95 23.05
C GLN A 119 -5.25 4.94 22.00
N PRO A 120 -4.69 3.72 21.95
CA PRO A 120 -4.99 2.74 20.89
C PRO A 120 -6.44 2.26 20.88
N SER A 121 -7.20 2.39 21.98
CA SER A 121 -8.63 2.08 22.03
C SER A 121 -9.51 3.10 21.30
N MET A 122 -8.99 4.31 21.07
CA MET A 122 -9.70 5.44 20.46
C MET A 122 -9.29 5.70 19.00
N ALA A 123 -8.23 5.03 18.54
CA ALA A 123 -7.65 5.23 17.22
C ALA A 123 -7.73 3.96 16.37
N LEU A 124 -7.89 4.14 15.06
CA LEU A 124 -7.74 3.07 14.07
C LEU A 124 -6.63 3.48 13.12
N GLY A 125 -5.63 2.62 12.95
CA GLY A 125 -4.59 2.82 11.95
C GLY A 125 -5.20 2.87 10.54
N LEU A 126 -6.08 1.93 10.23
CA LEU A 126 -6.86 1.90 8.99
C LEU A 126 -8.27 1.40 9.31
N GLY A 127 -9.29 2.10 8.83
CA GLY A 127 -10.68 1.69 9.02
C GLY A 127 -10.99 0.36 8.33
N ALA A 128 -12.03 -0.34 8.80
CA ALA A 128 -12.53 -1.53 8.11
C ALA A 128 -12.96 -1.18 6.68
N HIS A 129 -12.44 -1.91 5.69
CA HIS A 129 -12.74 -1.73 4.28
C HIS A 129 -12.53 -3.05 3.53
N ALA A 130 -13.15 -3.16 2.36
CA ALA A 130 -12.76 -4.15 1.35
C ALA A 130 -11.81 -3.47 0.36
N ASP A 131 -10.77 -4.19 -0.07
CA ASP A 131 -9.87 -3.68 -1.08
C ASP A 131 -10.58 -3.71 -2.46
N PRO A 132 -10.54 -2.61 -3.23
CA PRO A 132 -11.12 -2.57 -4.57
C PRO A 132 -10.26 -3.30 -5.62
N ASN A 133 -9.14 -3.88 -5.18
CA ASN A 133 -8.11 -4.47 -6.03
C ASN A 133 -8.34 -5.97 -6.20
N CYS A 134 -8.11 -6.47 -7.41
CA CYS A 134 -8.19 -7.90 -7.70
C CYS A 134 -7.22 -8.75 -6.86
N LEU A 135 -5.99 -8.25 -6.65
CA LEU A 135 -5.00 -8.90 -5.81
C LEU A 135 -4.22 -7.85 -5.02
N LYS A 136 -4.02 -8.11 -3.73
CA LYS A 136 -3.21 -7.28 -2.85
C LYS A 136 -2.21 -8.15 -2.12
N MET A 137 -0.95 -7.71 -2.13
CA MET A 137 0.13 -8.37 -1.40
C MET A 137 0.63 -7.42 -0.32
N LEU A 138 0.78 -7.96 0.88
CA LEU A 138 1.11 -7.21 2.09
C LEU A 138 2.43 -7.73 2.66
N ASP A 139 3.41 -6.83 2.77
CA ASP A 139 4.66 -7.03 3.49
C ASP A 139 4.57 -6.24 4.80
N GLN A 140 4.34 -6.95 5.90
CA GLN A 140 4.13 -6.39 7.23
C GLN A 140 5.28 -6.78 8.17
N ASP A 141 5.67 -5.85 9.03
CA ASP A 141 6.59 -6.12 10.13
C ASP A 141 6.01 -7.08 11.19
N ASP A 142 6.85 -7.52 12.12
CA ASP A 142 6.45 -8.46 13.18
C ASP A 142 5.50 -7.84 14.22
N VAL A 143 5.17 -6.56 14.09
CA VAL A 143 4.25 -5.86 14.98
C VAL A 143 2.82 -6.13 14.53
N GLY A 144 2.19 -7.11 15.19
CA GLY A 144 0.85 -7.60 14.86
C GLY A 144 -0.24 -6.53 14.95
N ALA A 145 -0.52 -5.87 13.83
CA ALA A 145 -1.55 -4.83 13.71
C ALA A 145 -2.80 -5.25 12.90
N SER A 146 -2.78 -6.40 12.22
CA SER A 146 -3.87 -6.86 11.35
C SER A 146 -4.60 -8.04 11.98
N ARG A 147 -5.75 -7.79 12.61
CA ARG A 147 -6.74 -8.86 12.89
C ARG A 147 -7.95 -8.67 11.98
N PRO A 148 -8.15 -9.55 10.99
CA PRO A 148 -9.44 -9.66 10.30
C PRO A 148 -10.53 -9.97 11.34
N LYS A 149 -11.53 -9.09 11.49
CA LYS A 149 -12.71 -9.41 12.29
C LYS A 149 -13.61 -10.34 11.47
N ARG A 150 -13.55 -11.64 11.75
CA ARG A 150 -14.49 -12.61 11.18
C ARG A 150 -15.85 -12.44 11.85
N THR A 151 -16.84 -11.92 11.11
CA THR A 151 -18.23 -11.94 11.56
C THR A 151 -18.80 -13.32 11.23
N THR A 152 -18.88 -14.20 12.23
CA THR A 152 -19.76 -15.38 12.16
C THR A 152 -21.17 -14.91 12.46
N ASN A 153 -22.01 -14.80 11.43
CA ASN A 153 -23.45 -14.79 11.65
C ASN A 153 -23.83 -16.21 12.07
N GLY A 154 -24.28 -16.36 13.32
CA GLY A 154 -24.94 -17.56 13.81
C GLY A 154 -26.39 -17.63 13.35
#